data_AF-A0A9W5TBH3-F1
#
_entry.id   AF-A0A9W5TBH3-F1
#
_cell.length_a   1.000
_cell.length_b   1.000
_cell.length_c   1.000
_cell.angle_alpha   90.00
_cell.angle_beta   90.00
_cell.angle_gamma   90.00
#
_symmetry.space_group_name_H-M   'P 1'
#
loop_
_entity.id
_entity.type
_entity.pdbx_description
1 polymer ?
#
loop_
_entity_poly.entity_id
_entity_poly.type
_entity_poly.pdbx_seq_one_letter_code
_entity_poly.pdbx_strand_id
1 'polypeptide(L)'
;MSEPIDLTGDSGVVKTILTEAKYDEKPENGHEVEVHYTGKFESGSVFDSSHKRNATFKFILGAGNVIKGWDVGVASMKLGEKSLFVIQPEYGYGAAGAGSSIPPNSVLHFEIELINSRPKPKDSNDMSTEERIQAATDAKAIGNEKFMKGQYRAAISMYEDGVKYLAERDTWADEARKVSDVIKLQCHLNLANCFLKTEDYYNAETNAAEALRLDPSNVKGLYRRAMARVKLESYAEAIEDLTQLLKVEPKNGDAANLYKVTKARLHEQNERAKKKFGGIFKNLSLYNEKTGIRNMGLMPRVYLDLSVGDERYRLVIALFEDTVPKTVKNFQTLCDEKSDVNYKGNKFHRLIKGFMIQGGDVTNGDGTGGVSIYGDQFDDENFKDQHTERGLLSMANCGPNTNNSQFFITFVATPHLNGRHVVFGKVVEGMEVLDVLENLETSENERPKVDVTIEGCGTL
;
A
#
# COMPACT_ATOMS: atom_id res chain seq x y z
N MET A 1 1.68 -31.64 -25.42
CA MET A 1 2.58 -32.21 -24.40
C MET A 1 3.78 -32.77 -25.13
N SER A 2 4.99 -32.43 -24.68
CA SER A 2 6.22 -32.96 -25.27
C SER A 2 6.36 -34.45 -24.99
N GLU A 3 7.33 -35.11 -25.63
CA GLU A 3 7.74 -36.45 -25.20
C GLU A 3 8.31 -36.41 -23.77
N PRO A 4 8.10 -37.46 -22.96
CA PRO A 4 8.72 -37.58 -21.65
C PRO A 4 10.25 -37.68 -21.75
N ILE A 5 10.95 -36.99 -20.86
CA ILE A 5 12.41 -36.93 -20.78
C ILE A 5 12.83 -37.55 -19.45
N ASP A 6 13.62 -38.62 -19.50
CA ASP A 6 14.24 -39.21 -18.32
C ASP A 6 15.44 -38.35 -17.89
N LEU A 7 15.32 -37.69 -16.73
CA LEU A 7 16.34 -36.78 -16.22
C LEU A 7 17.43 -37.48 -15.41
N THR A 8 17.18 -38.69 -14.93
CA THR A 8 18.10 -39.43 -14.05
C THR A 8 18.73 -40.64 -14.74
N GLY A 9 18.18 -41.08 -15.87
CA GLY A 9 18.66 -42.22 -16.66
C GLY A 9 18.22 -43.59 -16.14
N ASP A 10 17.60 -43.62 -14.97
CA ASP A 10 16.97 -44.77 -14.33
C ASP A 10 15.44 -44.61 -14.21
N SER A 11 14.87 -43.62 -14.89
CA SER A 11 13.46 -43.23 -14.83
C SER A 11 12.96 -42.84 -13.44
N GLY A 12 13.88 -42.50 -12.53
CA GLY A 12 13.58 -41.98 -11.20
C GLY A 12 12.90 -40.61 -11.22
N VAL A 13 13.28 -39.74 -12.17
CA VAL A 13 12.62 -38.44 -12.41
C VAL A 13 12.36 -38.26 -13.90
N VAL A 14 11.09 -38.29 -14.28
CA VAL A 14 10.67 -38.09 -15.67
C VAL A 14 9.95 -36.76 -15.82
N LYS A 15 10.40 -35.95 -16.78
CA LYS A 15 9.84 -34.62 -17.08
C LYS A 15 9.01 -34.65 -18.36
N THR A 16 7.86 -34.00 -18.35
CA THR A 16 7.06 -33.70 -19.56
C THR A 16 6.74 -32.21 -19.59
N ILE A 17 7.09 -31.51 -20.68
CA ILE A 17 6.80 -30.08 -20.82
C ILE A 17 5.31 -29.92 -21.15
N LEU A 18 4.63 -29.15 -20.30
CA LEU A 18 3.22 -28.79 -20.43
C LEU A 18 3.05 -27.47 -21.18
N THR A 19 3.89 -26.49 -20.82
CA THR A 19 3.96 -25.17 -21.45
C THR A 19 5.42 -24.84 -21.73
N GLU A 20 5.71 -24.47 -22.98
CA GLU A 20 7.05 -24.04 -23.41
C GLU A 20 7.55 -22.84 -22.62
N ALA A 21 8.87 -22.75 -22.50
CA ALA A 21 9.52 -21.67 -21.80
C ALA A 21 9.29 -20.31 -22.46
N LYS A 22 9.25 -19.25 -21.65
CA LYS A 22 9.19 -17.87 -22.14
C LYS A 22 10.57 -17.33 -22.50
N TYR A 23 11.61 -17.87 -21.86
CA TYR A 23 12.99 -17.45 -22.05
C TYR A 23 13.91 -18.68 -22.13
N ASP A 24 15.08 -18.52 -22.75
CA ASP A 24 16.01 -19.63 -22.96
C ASP A 24 16.89 -19.94 -21.74
N GLU A 25 16.94 -19.04 -20.76
CA GLU A 25 17.72 -19.20 -19.55
C GLU A 25 17.23 -20.34 -18.66
N LYS A 26 18.21 -21.07 -18.12
CA LYS A 26 18.01 -22.11 -17.11
C LYS A 26 18.41 -21.59 -15.73
N PRO A 27 17.82 -22.10 -14.63
CA PRO A 27 18.27 -21.76 -13.29
C PRO A 27 19.66 -22.37 -13.03
N GLU A 28 20.47 -21.67 -12.23
CA GLU A 28 21.81 -22.13 -11.85
C GLU A 28 21.80 -22.73 -10.43
N ASN A 29 22.68 -23.70 -10.18
CA ASN A 29 22.84 -24.25 -8.84
C ASN A 29 23.31 -23.16 -7.86
N GLY A 30 22.72 -23.13 -6.66
CA GLY A 30 22.95 -22.09 -5.66
C GLY A 30 22.09 -20.84 -5.84
N HIS A 31 21.35 -20.69 -6.95
CA HIS A 31 20.34 -19.64 -7.08
C HIS A 31 19.14 -19.92 -6.19
N GLU A 32 18.53 -18.84 -5.70
CA GLU A 32 17.16 -18.89 -5.20
C GLU A 32 16.22 -18.96 -6.42
N VAL A 33 15.43 -20.02 -6.48
CA VAL A 33 14.41 -20.24 -7.51
C VAL A 33 13.03 -20.06 -6.91
N GLU A 34 12.11 -19.54 -7.71
CA GLU A 34 10.72 -19.31 -7.34
C GLU A 34 9.79 -20.07 -8.27
N VAL A 35 8.88 -20.86 -7.70
CA VAL A 35 7.99 -21.74 -8.47
C VAL A 35 6.54 -21.65 -8.02
N HIS A 36 5.62 -21.86 -8.96
CA HIS A 36 4.29 -22.36 -8.64
C HIS A 36 4.25 -23.88 -8.82
N TYR A 37 3.52 -24.60 -7.96
CA TYR A 37 3.42 -26.03 -8.09
C TYR A 37 2.07 -26.60 -7.64
N THR A 38 1.76 -27.79 -8.13
CA THR A 38 0.68 -28.65 -7.64
C THR A 38 1.18 -30.08 -7.58
N GLY A 39 1.19 -30.67 -6.38
CA GLY A 39 1.57 -32.04 -6.11
C GLY A 39 0.33 -32.95 -6.04
N LYS A 40 0.38 -34.04 -6.80
CA LYS A 40 -0.68 -35.06 -6.92
C LYS A 40 -0.11 -36.45 -6.73
N PHE A 41 -0.94 -37.36 -6.23
CA PHE A 41 -0.67 -38.79 -6.31
C PHE A 41 -0.99 -39.31 -7.72
N GLU A 42 -0.56 -40.53 -8.03
CA GLU A 42 -0.88 -41.22 -9.29
C GLU A 42 -2.39 -41.34 -9.54
N SER A 43 -3.19 -41.46 -8.47
CA SER A 43 -4.65 -41.44 -8.53
C SER A 43 -5.26 -40.10 -8.97
N GLY A 44 -4.45 -39.04 -9.09
CA GLY A 44 -4.85 -37.68 -9.41
C GLY A 44 -5.21 -36.82 -8.20
N SER A 45 -5.32 -37.41 -7.01
CA SER A 45 -5.61 -36.69 -5.77
C SER A 45 -4.52 -35.69 -5.43
N VAL A 46 -4.90 -34.41 -5.31
CA VAL A 46 -4.00 -33.30 -4.95
C VAL A 46 -3.70 -33.34 -3.45
N PHE A 47 -2.44 -33.50 -3.06
CA PHE A 47 -2.02 -33.41 -1.67
C PHE A 47 -1.54 -32.00 -1.29
N ASP A 48 -0.92 -31.26 -2.21
CA ASP A 48 -0.45 -29.90 -1.95
C ASP A 48 -0.45 -29.03 -3.22
N SER A 49 -0.61 -27.72 -3.07
CA SER A 49 -0.53 -26.76 -4.17
C SER A 49 -0.24 -25.36 -3.66
N SER A 50 0.69 -24.66 -4.30
CA SER A 50 1.02 -23.29 -3.95
C SER A 50 -0.09 -22.30 -4.35
N HIS A 51 -0.91 -22.63 -5.35
CA HIS A 51 -2.07 -21.83 -5.73
C HIS A 51 -3.13 -21.73 -4.62
N LYS A 52 -3.27 -22.76 -3.78
CA LYS A 52 -4.17 -22.72 -2.61
C LYS A 52 -3.77 -21.64 -1.61
N ARG A 53 -2.48 -21.29 -1.56
CA ARG A 53 -1.92 -20.27 -0.66
C ARG A 53 -1.79 -18.89 -1.31
N ASN A 54 -2.14 -18.78 -2.60
CA ASN A 54 -1.93 -17.58 -3.41
C ASN A 54 -0.51 -17.00 -3.29
N ALA A 55 0.49 -17.87 -3.15
CA ALA A 55 1.88 -17.51 -2.95
C ALA A 55 2.78 -18.53 -3.66
N THR A 56 3.88 -18.06 -4.23
CA THR A 56 4.94 -18.90 -4.79
C THR A 56 5.74 -19.59 -3.69
N PHE A 57 6.49 -20.62 -4.06
CA PHE A 57 7.43 -21.27 -3.17
C PHE A 57 8.87 -20.98 -3.62
N LYS A 58 9.74 -20.63 -2.68
CA LYS A 58 11.14 -20.27 -2.92
C LYS A 58 12.07 -21.26 -2.24
N PHE A 59 13.12 -21.68 -2.93
CA PHE A 59 14.17 -22.52 -2.37
C PHE A 59 15.50 -22.29 -3.07
N ILE A 60 16.60 -22.74 -2.47
CA ILE A 60 17.93 -22.68 -3.07
C ILE A 60 18.16 -23.96 -3.88
N LEU A 61 18.32 -23.81 -5.20
CA LEU A 61 18.48 -24.94 -6.12
C LEU A 61 19.78 -25.69 -5.84
N GLY A 62 19.69 -27.01 -5.70
CA GLY A 62 20.84 -27.88 -5.44
C GLY A 62 21.36 -27.86 -4.01
N ALA A 63 20.68 -27.16 -3.09
CA ALA A 63 21.05 -27.13 -1.67
C ALA A 63 20.52 -28.34 -0.88
N GLY A 64 19.66 -29.19 -1.47
CA GLY A 64 19.06 -30.32 -0.78
C GLY A 64 17.96 -29.94 0.22
N ASN A 65 17.41 -28.72 0.12
CA ASN A 65 16.33 -28.23 0.98
C ASN A 65 14.94 -28.72 0.56
N VAL A 66 14.86 -29.40 -0.58
CA VAL A 66 13.66 -30.00 -1.16
C VAL A 66 13.93 -31.46 -1.50
N ILE A 67 12.91 -32.22 -1.91
CA ILE A 67 13.11 -33.60 -2.39
C ILE A 67 14.07 -33.62 -3.58
N LYS A 68 14.87 -34.68 -3.72
CA LYS A 68 15.90 -34.80 -4.77
C LYS A 68 15.32 -34.61 -6.17
N GLY A 69 14.11 -35.11 -6.41
CA GLY A 69 13.42 -34.98 -7.69
C GLY A 69 13.09 -33.53 -8.06
N TRP A 70 12.92 -32.64 -7.08
CA TRP A 70 12.78 -31.21 -7.35
C TRP A 70 14.11 -30.55 -7.73
N ASP A 71 15.19 -30.85 -7.02
CA ASP A 71 16.52 -30.31 -7.37
C ASP A 71 16.93 -30.73 -8.79
N VAL A 72 16.73 -32.00 -9.16
CA VAL A 72 16.99 -32.49 -10.52
C VAL A 72 16.00 -31.91 -11.52
N GLY A 73 14.70 -31.95 -11.19
CA GLY A 73 13.63 -31.52 -12.08
C GLY A 73 13.72 -30.03 -12.43
N VAL A 74 13.80 -29.17 -11.43
CA VAL A 74 13.83 -27.71 -11.60
C VAL A 74 15.12 -27.26 -12.29
N ALA A 75 16.27 -27.88 -12.02
CA ALA A 75 17.53 -27.59 -12.73
C ALA A 75 17.45 -27.85 -14.24
N SER A 76 16.54 -28.73 -14.69
CA SER A 76 16.32 -29.02 -16.11
C SER A 76 15.38 -28.04 -16.82
N MET A 77 14.68 -27.18 -16.07
CA MET A 77 13.69 -26.25 -16.60
C MET A 77 14.33 -25.01 -17.23
N LYS A 78 13.57 -24.35 -18.10
CA LYS A 78 13.83 -22.99 -18.55
C LYS A 78 12.86 -21.99 -17.92
N LEU A 79 13.24 -20.72 -17.86
CA LEU A 79 12.43 -19.70 -17.19
C LEU A 79 11.07 -19.48 -17.89
N GLY A 80 9.99 -19.51 -17.10
CA GLY A 80 8.60 -19.43 -17.58
C GLY A 80 8.01 -20.73 -18.12
N GLU A 81 8.79 -21.83 -18.11
CA GLU A 81 8.32 -23.17 -18.48
C GLU A 81 7.38 -23.73 -17.40
N LYS A 82 6.36 -24.49 -17.82
CA LYS A 82 5.56 -25.35 -16.93
C LYS A 82 5.76 -26.81 -17.33
N SER A 83 6.12 -27.65 -16.37
CA SER A 83 6.41 -29.08 -16.59
C SER A 83 5.73 -29.97 -15.57
N LEU A 84 5.38 -31.18 -15.99
CA LEU A 84 5.00 -32.29 -15.13
C LEU A 84 6.23 -33.13 -14.83
N PHE A 85 6.47 -33.40 -13.55
CA PHE A 85 7.49 -34.31 -13.07
C PHE A 85 6.83 -35.53 -12.43
N VAL A 86 7.16 -36.71 -12.92
CA VAL A 86 6.85 -37.99 -12.26
C VAL A 86 8.09 -38.40 -11.48
N ILE A 87 7.97 -38.44 -10.15
CA ILE A 87 9.08 -38.64 -9.22
C ILE A 87 8.86 -39.96 -8.48
N GLN A 88 9.79 -40.90 -8.67
CA GLN A 88 9.81 -42.18 -7.97
C GLN A 88 10.19 -41.99 -6.48
N PRO A 89 9.79 -42.92 -5.60
CA PRO A 89 9.98 -42.77 -4.15
C PRO A 89 11.42 -42.44 -3.72
N GLU A 90 12.42 -43.02 -4.37
CA GLU A 90 13.85 -42.84 -4.09
C GLU A 90 14.33 -41.39 -4.29
N TYR A 91 13.62 -40.65 -5.15
CA TYR A 91 13.83 -39.23 -5.45
C TYR A 91 12.80 -38.32 -4.73
N GLY A 92 11.80 -38.91 -4.09
CA GLY A 92 10.78 -38.26 -3.28
C GLY A 92 11.02 -38.42 -1.79
N TYR A 93 10.05 -39.00 -1.08
CA TYR A 93 10.09 -39.21 0.38
C TYR A 93 10.44 -40.65 0.80
N GLY A 94 10.69 -41.54 -0.16
CA GLY A 94 11.11 -42.93 0.05
C GLY A 94 10.19 -43.74 0.96
N ALA A 95 10.77 -44.75 1.62
CA ALA A 95 10.06 -45.66 2.52
C ALA A 95 9.56 -44.98 3.81
N ALA A 96 10.03 -43.77 4.12
CA ALA A 96 9.59 -43.03 5.30
C ALA A 96 8.26 -42.27 5.05
N GLY A 97 8.03 -41.82 3.81
CA GLY A 97 6.92 -40.89 3.52
C GLY A 97 7.14 -39.51 4.16
N ALA A 98 6.09 -38.69 4.23
CA ALA A 98 6.12 -37.37 4.88
C ALA A 98 4.92 -37.18 5.81
N GLY A 99 5.16 -37.46 7.10
CA GLY A 99 4.13 -37.37 8.15
C GLY A 99 2.87 -38.17 7.79
N SER A 100 1.71 -37.61 8.08
CA SER A 100 0.41 -38.19 7.70
C SER A 100 -0.04 -37.84 6.27
N SER A 101 0.69 -36.96 5.58
CA SER A 101 0.25 -36.36 4.32
C SER A 101 0.71 -37.14 3.09
N ILE A 102 1.85 -37.83 3.19
CA ILE A 102 2.44 -38.59 2.07
C ILE A 102 2.81 -39.99 2.56
N PRO A 103 2.12 -41.05 2.09
CA PRO A 103 2.44 -42.42 2.46
C PRO A 103 3.86 -42.86 2.04
N PRO A 104 4.45 -43.84 2.74
CA PRO A 104 5.66 -44.53 2.29
C PRO A 104 5.60 -44.99 0.84
N ASN A 105 6.72 -44.90 0.13
CA ASN A 105 6.89 -45.40 -1.24
C ASN A 105 5.89 -44.83 -2.27
N SER A 106 5.43 -43.60 -2.06
CA SER A 106 4.52 -42.94 -2.99
C SER A 106 5.24 -42.40 -4.23
N VAL A 107 4.71 -42.69 -5.42
CA VAL A 107 5.04 -41.98 -6.66
C VAL A 107 4.34 -40.62 -6.65
N LEU A 108 5.08 -39.56 -6.96
CA LEU A 108 4.58 -38.19 -6.88
C LEU A 108 4.56 -37.53 -8.25
N HIS A 109 3.43 -36.91 -8.58
CA HIS A 109 3.25 -36.14 -9.80
C HIS A 109 3.23 -34.65 -9.45
N PHE A 110 4.24 -33.90 -9.87
CA PHE A 110 4.33 -32.47 -9.64
C PHE A 110 4.21 -31.69 -10.94
N GLU A 111 3.16 -30.89 -11.06
CA GLU A 111 3.14 -29.81 -12.06
C GLU A 111 3.86 -28.61 -11.45
N ILE A 112 4.96 -28.16 -12.06
CA ILE A 112 5.77 -27.03 -11.59
C ILE A 112 5.91 -26.00 -12.71
N GLU A 113 5.70 -24.72 -12.39
CA GLU A 113 5.99 -23.58 -13.25
C GLU A 113 7.16 -22.80 -12.66
N LEU A 114 8.24 -22.62 -13.45
CA LEU A 114 9.42 -21.87 -13.03
C LEU A 114 9.20 -20.37 -13.26
N ILE A 115 9.00 -19.63 -12.16
CA ILE A 115 8.63 -18.21 -12.19
C ILE A 115 9.87 -17.31 -12.22
N ASN A 116 10.89 -17.63 -11.41
CA ASN A 116 12.08 -16.81 -11.25
C ASN A 116 13.31 -17.64 -10.90
N SER A 117 14.50 -17.13 -11.24
CA SER A 117 15.79 -17.63 -10.77
C SER A 117 16.75 -16.47 -10.60
N ARG A 118 17.36 -16.36 -9.43
CA ARG A 118 18.28 -15.28 -9.08
C ARG A 118 19.40 -15.76 -8.15
N PRO A 119 20.56 -15.08 -8.13
CA PRO A 119 21.55 -15.28 -7.08
C PRO A 119 20.91 -15.16 -5.69
N LYS A 120 21.30 -16.03 -4.75
CA LYS A 120 20.81 -15.94 -3.37
C LYS A 120 21.19 -14.57 -2.79
N PRO A 121 20.23 -13.77 -2.29
CA PRO A 121 20.56 -12.51 -1.65
C PRO A 121 21.45 -12.73 -0.43
N LYS A 122 22.50 -11.93 -0.30
CA LYS A 122 23.31 -11.84 0.93
C LYS A 122 22.50 -11.18 2.04
N ASP A 123 22.74 -11.57 3.29
CA ASP A 123 22.19 -10.88 4.46
C ASP A 123 22.91 -9.55 4.66
N SER A 124 22.16 -8.44 4.72
CA SER A 124 22.71 -7.10 4.89
C SER A 124 23.33 -6.87 6.27
N ASN A 125 22.97 -7.67 7.28
CA ASN A 125 23.50 -7.54 8.64
C ASN A 125 24.97 -7.94 8.75
N ASP A 126 25.44 -8.80 7.84
CA ASP A 126 26.81 -9.30 7.83
C ASP A 126 27.74 -8.49 6.91
N MET A 127 27.28 -7.32 6.44
CA MET A 127 27.95 -6.54 5.39
C MET A 127 28.40 -5.17 5.89
N SER A 128 29.61 -4.77 5.50
CA SER A 128 30.10 -3.40 5.67
C SER A 128 29.29 -2.41 4.81
N THR A 129 29.37 -1.12 5.12
CA THR A 129 28.75 -0.05 4.31
C THR A 129 29.19 -0.12 2.84
N GLU A 130 30.48 -0.34 2.59
CA GLU A 130 31.06 -0.45 1.25
C GLU A 130 30.53 -1.70 0.53
N GLU A 131 30.45 -2.84 1.22
CA GLU A 131 29.91 -4.08 0.66
C GLU A 131 28.43 -3.95 0.31
N ARG A 132 27.66 -3.23 1.13
CA ARG A 132 26.23 -2.95 0.88
C ARG A 132 26.04 -2.06 -0.34
N ILE A 133 26.86 -1.02 -0.49
CA ILE A 133 26.85 -0.14 -1.67
C ILE A 133 27.23 -0.93 -2.94
N GLN A 134 28.25 -1.78 -2.86
CA GLN A 134 28.67 -2.60 -3.98
C GLN A 134 27.59 -3.61 -4.37
N ALA A 135 27.00 -4.33 -3.40
CA ALA A 135 25.93 -5.28 -3.66
C ALA A 135 24.68 -4.60 -4.27
N ALA A 136 24.33 -3.40 -3.80
CA ALA A 136 23.25 -2.62 -4.41
C ALA A 136 23.56 -2.22 -5.86
N THR A 137 24.82 -1.88 -6.15
CA THR A 137 25.30 -1.55 -7.49
C THR A 137 25.22 -2.76 -8.42
N ASP A 138 25.68 -3.92 -7.95
CA ASP A 138 25.64 -5.18 -8.70
C ASP A 138 24.21 -5.63 -8.95
N ALA A 139 23.35 -5.59 -7.92
CA ALA A 139 21.93 -5.92 -8.05
C ALA A 139 21.24 -5.01 -9.08
N LYS A 140 21.50 -3.70 -9.05
CA LYS A 140 21.00 -2.77 -10.07
C LYS A 140 21.51 -3.13 -11.48
N ALA A 141 22.78 -3.50 -11.63
CA ALA A 141 23.36 -3.87 -12.92
C ALA A 141 22.72 -5.15 -13.49
N ILE A 142 22.54 -6.18 -12.66
CA ILE A 142 21.84 -7.42 -13.03
C ILE A 142 20.38 -7.10 -13.36
N GLY A 143 19.70 -6.27 -12.57
CA GLY A 143 18.34 -5.81 -12.84
C GLY A 143 18.21 -5.14 -14.22
N ASN A 144 19.19 -4.32 -14.61
CA ASN A 144 19.22 -3.69 -15.94
C ASN A 144 19.35 -4.72 -17.05
N GLU A 145 20.22 -5.72 -16.90
CA GLU A 145 20.37 -6.80 -17.88
C GLU A 145 19.05 -7.56 -18.06
N LYS A 146 18.40 -7.94 -16.95
CA LYS A 146 17.11 -8.63 -16.94
C LYS A 146 16.01 -7.79 -17.59
N PHE A 147 16.00 -6.48 -17.31
CA PHE A 147 15.05 -5.55 -17.92
C PHE A 147 15.19 -5.50 -19.44
N MET A 148 16.43 -5.44 -19.94
CA MET A 148 16.71 -5.43 -21.38
C MET A 148 16.26 -6.70 -22.09
N LYS A 149 16.26 -7.84 -21.39
CA LYS A 149 15.74 -9.13 -21.87
C LYS A 149 14.21 -9.29 -21.73
N GLY A 150 13.51 -8.27 -21.23
CA GLY A 150 12.06 -8.33 -20.98
C GLY A 150 11.67 -9.13 -19.74
N GLN A 151 12.64 -9.58 -18.93
CA GLN A 151 12.42 -10.37 -17.72
C GLN A 151 12.07 -9.45 -16.54
N TYR A 152 10.94 -8.75 -16.63
CA TYR A 152 10.59 -7.68 -15.69
C TYR A 152 10.45 -8.14 -14.25
N ARG A 153 9.88 -9.33 -13.99
CA ARG A 153 9.76 -9.88 -12.64
C ARG A 153 11.13 -10.17 -12.00
N ALA A 154 12.06 -10.76 -12.76
CA ALA A 154 13.42 -10.97 -12.30
C ALA A 154 14.14 -9.62 -12.05
N ALA A 155 13.94 -8.65 -12.95
CA ALA A 155 14.49 -7.31 -12.77
C ALA A 155 13.97 -6.62 -11.50
N ILE A 156 12.66 -6.73 -11.20
CA ILE A 156 12.04 -6.20 -9.98
C ILE A 156 12.75 -6.73 -8.74
N SER A 157 12.91 -8.05 -8.61
CA SER A 157 13.58 -8.65 -7.45
C SER A 157 15.00 -8.11 -7.24
N MET A 158 15.74 -7.88 -8.32
CA MET A 158 17.11 -7.34 -8.25
C MET A 158 17.13 -5.87 -7.80
N TYR A 159 16.22 -5.04 -8.31
CA TYR A 159 16.15 -3.65 -7.84
C TYR A 159 15.64 -3.55 -6.40
N GLU A 160 14.71 -4.41 -5.98
CA GLU A 160 14.25 -4.49 -4.58
C GLU A 160 15.39 -4.85 -3.63
N ASP A 161 16.21 -5.86 -3.98
CA ASP A 161 17.42 -6.19 -3.23
C ASP A 161 18.36 -4.97 -3.17
N GLY A 162 18.55 -4.27 -4.30
CA GLY A 162 19.36 -3.06 -4.34
C GLY A 162 18.86 -1.94 -3.41
N VAL A 163 17.55 -1.75 -3.29
CA VAL A 163 16.96 -0.81 -2.31
C VAL A 163 17.15 -1.33 -0.89
N LYS A 164 16.94 -2.63 -0.65
CA LYS A 164 17.07 -3.26 0.66
C LYS A 164 18.49 -3.18 1.21
N TYR A 165 19.51 -3.42 0.38
CA TYR A 165 20.91 -3.24 0.78
C TYR A 165 21.21 -1.82 1.26
N LEU A 166 20.42 -0.84 0.81
CA LEU A 166 20.54 0.58 1.16
C LEU A 166 19.47 1.05 2.17
N ALA A 167 18.82 0.13 2.91
CA ALA A 167 17.98 0.46 4.05
C ALA A 167 18.83 0.88 5.27
N GLU A 168 18.23 1.50 6.30
CA GLU A 168 18.88 1.73 7.61
C GLU A 168 20.27 2.40 7.51
N ARG A 169 20.31 3.67 7.06
CA ARG A 169 21.54 4.42 6.74
C ARG A 169 21.81 5.61 7.67
N ASP A 170 21.11 5.70 8.79
CA ASP A 170 21.20 6.87 9.69
C ASP A 170 22.60 7.01 10.31
N THR A 171 23.30 5.89 10.50
CA THR A 171 24.66 5.84 11.05
C THR A 171 25.77 5.94 9.99
N TRP A 172 25.43 6.00 8.70
CA TRP A 172 26.42 6.00 7.62
C TRP A 172 27.14 7.36 7.51
N ALA A 173 28.36 7.37 6.97
CA ALA A 173 29.03 8.62 6.61
C ALA A 173 28.24 9.39 5.54
N ASP A 174 28.35 10.71 5.51
CA ASP A 174 27.62 11.58 4.57
C ASP A 174 27.95 11.26 3.11
N GLU A 175 29.21 10.95 2.81
CA GLU A 175 29.67 10.56 1.48
C GLU A 175 28.99 9.25 1.04
N ALA A 176 28.92 8.26 1.94
CA ALA A 176 28.27 6.99 1.69
C ALA A 176 26.75 7.14 1.50
N ARG A 177 26.10 8.02 2.27
CA ARG A 177 24.68 8.37 2.08
C ARG A 177 24.41 8.97 0.70
N LYS A 178 25.22 9.95 0.28
CA LYS A 178 25.08 10.60 -1.03
C LYS A 178 25.24 9.59 -2.18
N VAL A 179 26.25 8.73 -2.12
CA VAL A 179 26.46 7.68 -3.14
C VAL A 179 25.27 6.72 -3.17
N SER A 180 24.79 6.28 -2.00
CA SER A 180 23.66 5.36 -1.93
C SER A 180 22.33 6.00 -2.35
N ASP A 181 22.10 7.30 -2.12
CA ASP A 181 20.90 7.99 -2.61
C ASP A 181 20.82 7.98 -4.14
N VAL A 182 21.94 8.16 -4.83
CA VAL A 182 21.99 8.07 -6.30
C VAL A 182 21.61 6.66 -6.77
N ILE A 183 22.10 5.62 -6.11
CA ILE A 183 21.79 4.23 -6.46
C ILE A 183 20.31 3.93 -6.16
N LYS A 184 19.82 4.33 -4.98
CA LYS A 184 18.44 4.12 -4.54
C LYS A 184 17.44 4.83 -5.46
N LEU A 185 17.73 6.07 -5.86
CA LEU A 185 16.97 6.81 -6.88
C LEU A 185 16.86 6.01 -8.18
N GLN A 186 17.99 5.51 -8.69
CA GLN A 186 18.02 4.72 -9.93
C GLN A 186 17.24 3.41 -9.81
N CYS A 187 17.35 2.71 -8.68
CA CYS A 187 16.58 1.48 -8.42
C CYS A 187 15.08 1.76 -8.38
N HIS A 188 14.61 2.77 -7.63
CA HIS A 188 13.19 3.13 -7.57
C HIS A 188 12.64 3.57 -8.94
N LEU A 189 13.40 4.35 -9.69
CA LEU A 189 13.03 4.71 -11.06
C LEU A 189 12.87 3.45 -11.91
N ASN A 190 13.82 2.53 -11.86
CA ASN A 190 13.76 1.29 -12.64
C ASN A 190 12.63 0.35 -12.20
N LEU A 191 12.37 0.24 -10.89
CA LEU A 191 11.21 -0.46 -10.33
C LEU A 191 9.91 0.09 -10.88
N ALA A 192 9.72 1.42 -10.82
CA ALA A 192 8.53 2.05 -11.37
C ALA A 192 8.32 1.71 -12.85
N ASN A 193 9.41 1.65 -13.63
CA ASN A 193 9.34 1.25 -15.04
C ASN A 193 8.98 -0.23 -15.23
N CYS A 194 9.56 -1.14 -14.43
CA CYS A 194 9.19 -2.55 -14.46
C CYS A 194 7.72 -2.75 -14.12
N PHE A 195 7.24 -2.10 -13.05
CA PHE A 195 5.85 -2.22 -12.62
C PHE A 195 4.86 -1.66 -13.65
N LEU A 196 5.21 -0.58 -14.35
CA LEU A 196 4.43 -0.10 -15.50
C LEU A 196 4.36 -1.15 -16.63
N LYS A 197 5.44 -1.91 -16.87
CA LYS A 197 5.49 -2.97 -17.88
C LYS A 197 4.72 -4.23 -17.47
N THR A 198 4.62 -4.49 -16.17
CA THR A 198 3.85 -5.62 -15.62
C THR A 198 2.42 -5.23 -15.23
N GLU A 199 1.99 -4.01 -15.54
CA GLU A 199 0.66 -3.46 -15.25
C GLU A 199 0.30 -3.39 -13.76
N ASP A 200 1.32 -3.36 -12.89
CA ASP A 200 1.15 -3.12 -11.46
C ASP A 200 1.26 -1.61 -11.18
N TYR A 201 0.18 -0.91 -11.46
CA TYR A 201 0.19 0.56 -11.45
C TYR A 201 0.33 1.14 -10.03
N TYR A 202 -0.10 0.42 -9.00
CA TYR A 202 0.05 0.87 -7.60
C TYR A 202 1.52 0.85 -7.18
N ASN A 203 2.23 -0.25 -7.40
CA ASN A 203 3.65 -0.32 -7.08
C ASN A 203 4.49 0.60 -7.99
N ALA A 204 4.05 0.85 -9.22
CA ALA A 204 4.66 1.86 -10.09
C ALA A 204 4.57 3.28 -9.52
N GLU A 205 3.38 3.69 -9.04
CA GLU A 205 3.18 4.99 -8.39
C GLU A 205 4.04 5.13 -7.14
N THR A 206 4.01 4.14 -6.25
CA THR A 206 4.76 4.15 -4.99
C THR A 206 6.26 4.31 -5.22
N ASN A 207 6.85 3.51 -6.11
CA ASN A 207 8.28 3.60 -6.39
C ASN A 207 8.66 4.91 -7.09
N ALA A 208 7.81 5.45 -7.97
CA ALA A 208 8.06 6.75 -8.56
C ALA A 208 7.99 7.87 -7.50
N ALA A 209 7.11 7.76 -6.50
CA ALA A 209 7.05 8.69 -5.38
C ALA A 209 8.32 8.62 -4.50
N GLU A 210 8.83 7.42 -4.19
CA GLU A 210 10.11 7.27 -3.47
C GLU A 210 11.29 7.90 -4.23
N ALA A 211 11.35 7.70 -5.55
CA ALA A 211 12.33 8.38 -6.39
C ALA A 211 12.23 9.91 -6.29
N LEU A 212 11.01 10.45 -6.29
CA LEU A 212 10.76 11.90 -6.18
C LEU A 212 11.02 12.47 -4.78
N ARG A 213 11.06 11.65 -3.72
CA ARG A 213 11.53 12.10 -2.40
C ARG A 213 13.04 12.38 -2.42
N LEU A 214 13.80 11.63 -3.22
CA LEU A 214 15.25 11.81 -3.38
C LEU A 214 15.58 12.93 -4.37
N ASP A 215 14.82 13.06 -5.46
CA ASP A 215 14.93 14.14 -6.45
C ASP A 215 13.53 14.61 -6.88
N PRO A 216 12.96 15.64 -6.23
CA PRO A 216 11.61 16.13 -6.53
C PRO A 216 11.42 16.66 -7.96
N SER A 217 12.52 16.98 -8.65
CA SER A 217 12.51 17.52 -10.02
C SER A 217 12.73 16.44 -11.09
N ASN A 218 12.84 15.17 -10.69
CA ASN A 218 13.21 14.10 -11.59
C ASN A 218 12.15 13.88 -12.68
N VAL A 219 12.51 14.20 -13.91
CA VAL A 219 11.62 14.09 -15.08
C VAL A 219 11.11 12.66 -15.28
N LYS A 220 11.98 11.65 -15.12
CA LYS A 220 11.57 10.24 -15.26
C LYS A 220 10.62 9.82 -14.14
N GLY A 221 10.86 10.29 -12.91
CA GLY A 221 9.99 10.03 -11.76
C GLY A 221 8.59 10.61 -11.97
N LEU A 222 8.51 11.91 -12.30
CA LEU A 222 7.24 12.61 -12.57
C LEU A 222 6.46 11.94 -13.72
N TYR A 223 7.14 11.62 -14.82
CA TYR A 223 6.49 11.00 -15.98
C TYR A 223 5.96 9.60 -15.65
N ARG A 224 6.75 8.75 -14.98
CA ARG A 224 6.35 7.37 -14.63
C ARG A 224 5.22 7.37 -13.61
N ARG A 225 5.24 8.27 -12.62
CA ARG A 225 4.14 8.43 -11.66
C ARG A 225 2.85 8.88 -12.34
N ALA A 226 2.93 9.84 -13.25
CA ALA A 226 1.79 10.28 -14.04
C ALA A 226 1.21 9.15 -14.89
N MET A 227 2.05 8.34 -15.55
CA MET A 227 1.58 7.18 -16.32
C MET A 227 0.82 6.17 -15.45
N ALA A 228 1.33 5.88 -14.26
CA ALA A 228 0.67 4.98 -13.30
C ALA A 228 -0.69 5.55 -12.86
N ARG A 229 -0.74 6.82 -12.45
CA ARG A 229 -1.96 7.51 -12.03
C ARG A 229 -3.02 7.58 -13.12
N VAL A 230 -2.63 7.79 -14.38
CA VAL A 230 -3.56 7.72 -15.53
C VAL A 230 -4.21 6.34 -15.67
N LYS A 231 -3.47 5.27 -15.37
CA LYS A 231 -3.98 3.89 -15.41
C LYS A 231 -4.87 3.56 -14.21
N LEU A 232 -4.62 4.20 -13.07
CA LEU A 232 -5.46 4.15 -11.86
C LEU A 232 -6.66 5.12 -11.91
N GLU A 233 -6.85 5.84 -13.04
CA GLU A 233 -7.88 6.88 -13.22
C GLU A 233 -7.79 8.09 -12.28
N SER A 234 -6.64 8.27 -11.60
CA SER A 234 -6.27 9.45 -10.81
C SER A 234 -5.78 10.59 -11.71
N TYR A 235 -6.67 11.07 -12.58
CA TYR A 235 -6.29 12.00 -13.66
C TYR A 235 -5.88 13.39 -13.16
N ALA A 236 -6.40 13.86 -12.03
CA ALA A 236 -6.06 15.18 -11.49
C ALA A 236 -4.60 15.22 -11.00
N GLU A 237 -4.20 14.23 -10.23
CA GLU A 237 -2.86 14.04 -9.70
C GLU A 237 -1.84 13.78 -10.81
N ALA A 238 -2.25 13.04 -11.86
CA ALA A 238 -1.43 12.88 -13.05
C ALA A 238 -1.19 14.21 -13.79
N ILE A 239 -2.18 15.10 -13.84
CA ILE A 239 -2.06 16.44 -14.45
C ILE A 239 -1.09 17.30 -13.65
N GLU A 240 -1.09 17.22 -12.33
CA GLU A 240 -0.13 17.93 -11.46
C GLU A 240 1.32 17.50 -11.76
N ASP A 241 1.58 16.19 -11.80
CA ASP A 241 2.90 15.63 -12.13
C ASP A 241 3.38 16.08 -13.51
N LEU A 242 2.50 16.04 -14.52
CA LEU A 242 2.81 16.44 -15.89
C LEU A 242 3.02 17.95 -15.99
N THR A 243 2.30 18.75 -15.20
CA THR A 243 2.50 20.19 -15.12
C THR A 243 3.87 20.50 -14.52
N GLN A 244 4.25 19.82 -13.43
CA GLN A 244 5.57 19.97 -12.82
C GLN A 244 6.68 19.56 -13.79
N LEU A 245 6.50 18.44 -14.49
CA LEU A 245 7.45 17.98 -15.50
C LEU A 245 7.63 19.01 -16.61
N LEU A 246 6.54 19.53 -17.19
CA LEU A 246 6.59 20.51 -18.28
C LEU A 246 7.13 21.88 -17.83
N LYS A 247 7.14 22.19 -16.52
CA LYS A 247 7.86 23.36 -16.01
C LYS A 247 9.38 23.16 -16.09
N VAL A 248 9.87 21.95 -15.82
CA VAL A 248 11.30 21.60 -15.88
C VAL A 248 11.76 21.38 -17.33
N GLU A 249 10.97 20.64 -18.12
CA GLU A 249 11.23 20.36 -19.54
C GLU A 249 10.04 20.77 -20.43
N PRO A 250 9.90 22.06 -20.78
CA PRO A 250 8.77 22.55 -21.58
C PRO A 250 8.67 21.94 -22.98
N LYS A 251 9.76 21.36 -23.51
CA LYS A 251 9.84 20.75 -24.85
C LYS A 251 9.58 19.24 -24.83
N ASN A 252 9.21 18.66 -23.70
CA ASN A 252 8.96 17.22 -23.59
C ASN A 252 7.63 16.85 -24.29
N GLY A 253 7.74 16.37 -25.54
CA GLY A 253 6.58 16.06 -26.38
C GLY A 253 5.70 14.94 -25.83
N ASP A 254 6.30 13.92 -25.24
CA ASP A 254 5.57 12.80 -24.64
C ASP A 254 4.73 13.24 -23.45
N ALA A 255 5.31 14.06 -22.55
CA ALA A 255 4.58 14.64 -21.43
C ALA A 255 3.47 15.59 -21.87
N ALA A 256 3.71 16.42 -22.89
CA ALA A 256 2.69 17.32 -23.42
C ALA A 256 1.51 16.55 -24.03
N ASN A 257 1.79 15.48 -24.77
CA ASN A 257 0.77 14.60 -25.33
C ASN A 257 -0.02 13.88 -24.24
N LEU A 258 0.67 13.30 -23.25
CA LEU A 258 0.04 12.63 -22.12
C LEU A 258 -0.84 13.61 -21.33
N TYR A 259 -0.37 14.84 -21.07
CA TYR A 259 -1.16 15.88 -20.40
C TYR A 259 -2.47 16.17 -21.13
N LYS A 260 -2.41 16.35 -22.45
CA LYS A 260 -3.58 16.62 -23.29
C LYS A 260 -4.58 15.46 -23.22
N VAL A 261 -4.11 14.22 -23.36
CA VAL A 261 -4.95 13.02 -23.29
C VAL A 261 -5.59 12.87 -21.90
N THR A 262 -4.80 13.02 -20.84
CA THR A 262 -5.28 12.93 -19.45
C THR A 262 -6.33 13.98 -19.14
N LYS A 263 -6.14 15.22 -19.60
CA LYS A 263 -7.13 16.30 -19.44
C LYS A 263 -8.45 15.99 -20.15
N ALA A 264 -8.39 15.40 -21.34
CA ALA A 264 -9.59 14.95 -22.05
C ALA A 264 -10.30 13.80 -21.31
N ARG A 265 -9.55 12.83 -20.77
CA ARG A 265 -10.10 11.72 -19.96
C ARG A 265 -10.75 12.21 -18.67
N LEU A 266 -10.14 13.17 -17.97
CA LEU A 266 -10.74 13.79 -16.79
C LEU A 266 -12.06 14.48 -17.16
N HIS A 267 -12.10 15.20 -18.28
CA HIS A 267 -13.34 15.81 -18.77
C HIS A 267 -14.41 14.74 -19.09
N GLU A 268 -14.05 13.67 -19.78
CA GLU A 268 -14.96 12.56 -20.10
C GLU A 268 -15.46 11.85 -18.84
N GLN A 269 -14.58 11.58 -17.87
CA GLN A 269 -14.93 10.99 -16.56
C GLN A 269 -15.96 11.86 -15.85
N ASN A 270 -15.74 13.18 -15.83
CA ASN A 270 -16.65 14.16 -15.26
C ASN A 270 -18.00 14.22 -16.00
N GLU A 271 -18.01 14.19 -17.33
CA GLU A 271 -19.25 14.16 -18.12
C GLU A 271 -20.02 12.84 -17.96
N ARG A 272 -19.31 11.71 -17.89
CA ARG A 272 -19.91 10.39 -17.61
C ARG A 272 -20.51 10.34 -16.21
N ALA A 273 -19.83 10.90 -15.22
CA ALA A 273 -20.37 11.07 -13.88
C ALA A 273 -21.62 11.95 -13.91
N LYS A 274 -21.57 13.13 -14.53
CA LYS A 274 -22.74 14.01 -14.71
C LYS A 274 -23.93 13.32 -15.39
N LYS A 275 -23.69 12.47 -16.40
CA LYS A 275 -24.78 11.73 -17.08
C LYS A 275 -25.37 10.62 -16.21
N LYS A 276 -24.51 9.83 -15.54
CA LYS A 276 -24.95 8.76 -14.63
C LYS A 276 -25.73 9.30 -13.43
N PHE A 277 -25.27 10.41 -12.86
CA PHE A 277 -25.91 11.01 -11.69
C PHE A 277 -26.99 12.04 -12.07
N GLY A 278 -26.94 12.65 -13.25
CA GLY A 278 -27.92 13.62 -13.74
C GLY A 278 -29.33 13.04 -13.98
N GLY A 279 -29.44 11.73 -14.24
CA GLY A 279 -30.73 11.04 -14.26
C GLY A 279 -31.34 10.85 -12.87
N ILE A 280 -30.50 10.70 -11.85
CA ILE A 280 -30.91 10.56 -10.45
C ILE A 280 -31.36 11.92 -9.90
N PHE A 281 -30.71 13.01 -10.32
CA PHE A 281 -31.07 14.38 -9.94
C PHE A 281 -32.30 14.95 -10.66
N LYS A 282 -32.83 14.29 -11.71
CA LYS A 282 -34.05 14.77 -12.40
C LYS A 282 -35.33 14.63 -11.55
N ASN A 283 -35.30 13.76 -10.53
CA ASN A 283 -36.38 13.63 -9.53
C ASN A 283 -36.10 14.39 -8.22
N LEU A 284 -34.93 15.04 -8.11
CA LEU A 284 -34.56 15.78 -6.91
C LEU A 284 -34.08 17.17 -7.34
N SER A 285 -35.05 18.05 -7.57
CA SER A 285 -34.81 19.47 -7.78
C SER A 285 -34.13 20.06 -6.55
N LEU A 286 -32.87 20.47 -6.67
CA LEU A 286 -32.32 21.69 -6.06
C LEU A 286 -30.89 21.95 -6.58
N TYR A 287 -30.75 23.10 -7.27
CA TYR A 287 -29.49 23.67 -7.75
C TYR A 287 -28.61 24.15 -6.57
N ASN A 288 -27.35 23.69 -6.47
CA ASN A 288 -26.14 24.49 -6.70
C ASN A 288 -24.85 23.83 -6.16
N GLU A 289 -23.76 24.05 -6.92
CA GLU A 289 -22.33 24.01 -6.57
C GLU A 289 -21.57 22.66 -6.46
N LYS A 290 -20.85 22.38 -7.57
CA LYS A 290 -19.47 21.86 -7.72
C LYS A 290 -18.98 20.80 -6.70
N THR A 291 -18.79 19.57 -7.16
CA THR A 291 -17.92 18.59 -6.49
C THR A 291 -16.68 18.31 -7.37
N GLY A 292 -15.64 19.11 -7.16
CA GLY A 292 -14.27 18.76 -7.51
C GLY A 292 -13.67 17.94 -6.37
N ILE A 293 -12.74 17.04 -6.68
CA ILE A 293 -11.96 16.28 -5.70
C ILE A 293 -11.31 17.28 -4.72
N ARG A 294 -11.51 17.08 -3.41
CA ARG A 294 -10.92 17.93 -2.36
C ARG A 294 -9.39 17.80 -2.40
N ASN A 295 -8.69 18.90 -2.65
CA ASN A 295 -7.23 18.93 -2.56
C ASN A 295 -6.81 19.04 -1.09
N MET A 296 -6.44 17.91 -0.49
CA MET A 296 -6.03 17.80 0.91
C MET A 296 -4.78 18.63 1.28
N GLY A 297 -3.97 19.05 0.29
CA GLY A 297 -2.82 19.93 0.50
C GLY A 297 -3.19 21.40 0.69
N LEU A 298 -4.38 21.81 0.25
CA LEU A 298 -4.91 23.17 0.39
C LEU A 298 -5.87 23.32 1.59
N MET A 299 -6.24 22.21 2.23
CA MET A 299 -7.12 22.23 3.38
C MET A 299 -6.40 22.77 4.60
N PRO A 300 -7.03 23.64 5.39
CA PRO A 300 -6.42 24.13 6.60
C PRO A 300 -6.22 22.98 7.57
N ARG A 301 -5.11 23.03 8.31
CA ARG A 301 -4.70 21.96 9.20
C ARG A 301 -4.73 22.41 10.64
N VAL A 302 -5.06 21.47 11.51
CA VAL A 302 -4.97 21.62 12.95
C VAL A 302 -4.22 20.44 13.53
N TYR A 303 -3.55 20.64 14.66
CA TYR A 303 -2.97 19.56 15.44
C TYR A 303 -3.71 19.37 16.76
N LEU A 304 -3.72 18.13 17.24
CA LEU A 304 -4.10 17.76 18.60
C LEU A 304 -2.95 16.95 19.21
N ASP A 305 -2.35 17.48 20.27
CA ASP A 305 -1.40 16.77 21.12
C ASP A 305 -2.18 16.02 22.18
N LEU A 306 -2.07 14.69 22.19
CA LEU A 306 -2.79 13.81 23.09
C LEU A 306 -1.85 13.24 24.15
N SER A 307 -2.29 13.21 25.40
CA SER A 307 -1.71 12.37 26.45
C SER A 307 -2.57 11.12 26.65
N VAL A 308 -1.92 9.96 26.72
CA VAL A 308 -2.54 8.67 27.06
C VAL A 308 -1.71 8.07 28.17
N GLY A 309 -2.13 8.28 29.42
CA GLY A 309 -1.27 8.02 30.58
C GLY A 309 -0.01 8.89 30.52
N ASP A 310 1.18 8.27 30.52
CA ASP A 310 2.46 8.98 30.45
C ASP A 310 2.96 9.23 29.01
N GLU A 311 2.32 8.63 28.02
CA GLU A 311 2.73 8.73 26.62
C GLU A 311 2.07 9.92 25.92
N ARG A 312 2.81 10.51 24.98
CA ARG A 312 2.37 11.68 24.21
C ARG A 312 2.34 11.38 22.72
N TYR A 313 1.25 11.74 22.09
CA TYR A 313 0.97 11.51 20.68
C TYR A 313 0.53 12.81 20.00
N ARG A 314 0.69 12.90 18.68
CA ARG A 314 0.20 14.03 17.89
C ARG A 314 -0.65 13.54 16.72
N LEU A 315 -1.83 14.13 16.58
CA LEU A 315 -2.66 14.01 15.39
C LEU A 315 -2.57 15.30 14.59
N VAL A 316 -2.43 15.20 13.26
CA VAL A 316 -2.65 16.33 12.35
C VAL A 316 -3.87 16.04 11.50
N ILE A 317 -4.79 16.99 11.47
CA ILE A 317 -6.11 16.87 10.85
C ILE A 317 -6.24 17.95 9.78
N ALA A 318 -6.58 17.55 8.56
CA ALA A 318 -6.99 18.45 7.50
C ALA A 318 -8.52 18.65 7.56
N LEU A 319 -8.96 19.92 7.55
CA LEU A 319 -10.36 20.29 7.74
C LEU A 319 -11.02 20.66 6.40
N PHE A 320 -12.26 20.21 6.20
CA PHE A 320 -12.99 20.28 4.94
C PHE A 320 -13.68 21.65 4.77
N GLU A 321 -12.90 22.72 4.80
CA GLU A 321 -13.40 24.10 4.71
C GLU A 321 -14.13 24.37 3.39
N ASP A 322 -13.82 23.61 2.35
CA ASP A 322 -14.42 23.70 1.03
C ASP A 322 -15.88 23.20 0.98
N THR A 323 -16.26 22.28 1.86
CA THR A 323 -17.65 21.78 1.93
C THR A 323 -18.39 22.28 3.15
N VAL A 324 -17.73 22.40 4.30
CA VAL A 324 -18.38 22.75 5.58
C VAL A 324 -17.63 23.87 6.33
N PRO A 325 -17.47 25.07 5.73
CA PRO A 325 -16.69 26.16 6.31
C PRO A 325 -17.20 26.62 7.68
N LYS A 326 -18.50 26.59 7.96
CA LYS A 326 -19.05 26.98 9.28
C LYS A 326 -18.64 25.97 10.36
N THR A 327 -18.76 24.67 10.05
CA THR A 327 -18.33 23.59 10.95
C THR A 327 -16.82 23.66 11.21
N VAL A 328 -16.03 23.86 10.15
CA VAL A 328 -14.57 24.01 10.25
C VAL A 328 -14.19 25.21 11.09
N LYS A 329 -14.83 26.36 10.89
CA LYS A 329 -14.52 27.58 11.65
C LYS A 329 -14.78 27.39 13.14
N ASN A 330 -15.89 26.73 13.51
CA ASN A 330 -16.17 26.37 14.90
C ASN A 330 -15.05 25.53 15.50
N PHE A 331 -14.67 24.43 14.82
CA PHE A 331 -13.64 23.53 15.31
C PHE A 331 -12.28 24.21 15.44
N GLN A 332 -11.85 24.96 14.43
CA GLN A 332 -10.58 25.69 14.43
C GLN A 332 -10.47 26.70 15.57
N THR A 333 -11.54 27.46 15.84
CA THR A 333 -11.53 28.45 16.91
C THR A 333 -11.47 27.77 18.28
N LEU A 334 -12.10 26.61 18.45
CA LEU A 334 -11.99 25.80 19.66
C LEU A 334 -10.62 25.10 19.77
N CYS A 335 -9.85 24.98 18.69
CA CYS A 335 -8.43 24.59 18.75
C CYS A 335 -7.50 25.75 19.13
N ASP A 336 -7.92 27.01 19.08
CA ASP A 336 -7.08 28.15 19.47
C ASP A 336 -7.02 28.26 20.99
N GLU A 337 -5.85 27.99 21.58
CA GLU A 337 -5.63 28.07 23.02
C GLU A 337 -5.83 29.48 23.61
N LYS A 338 -5.90 30.52 22.76
CA LYS A 338 -6.21 31.89 23.19
C LYS A 338 -7.71 32.14 23.33
N SER A 339 -8.56 31.24 22.84
CA SER A 339 -10.00 31.32 23.01
C SER A 339 -10.39 31.02 24.46
N ASP A 340 -11.37 31.76 24.98
CA ASP A 340 -11.92 31.58 26.34
C ASP A 340 -12.42 30.14 26.58
N VAL A 341 -12.89 29.48 25.51
CA VAL A 341 -13.26 28.07 25.48
C VAL A 341 -12.47 27.40 24.37
N ASN A 342 -11.74 26.33 24.71
CA ASN A 342 -10.92 25.59 23.76
C ASN A 342 -10.80 24.11 24.17
N TYR A 343 -10.20 23.29 23.30
CA TYR A 343 -10.06 21.86 23.52
C TYR A 343 -8.91 21.46 24.45
N LYS A 344 -8.01 22.38 24.83
CA LYS A 344 -6.90 22.06 25.72
C LYS A 344 -7.42 21.64 27.10
N GLY A 345 -6.90 20.54 27.61
CA GLY A 345 -7.34 19.90 28.85
C GLY A 345 -8.62 19.06 28.71
N ASN A 346 -9.25 19.04 27.52
CA ASN A 346 -10.44 18.23 27.30
C ASN A 346 -10.11 16.74 27.15
N LYS A 347 -10.99 15.88 27.66
CA LYS A 347 -10.83 14.42 27.62
C LYS A 347 -11.76 13.79 26.60
N PHE A 348 -11.33 12.68 26.00
CA PHE A 348 -12.24 11.81 25.26
C PHE A 348 -13.07 10.99 26.24
N HIS A 349 -14.38 11.21 26.23
CA HIS A 349 -15.32 10.64 27.20
C HIS A 349 -15.97 9.33 26.72
N ARG A 350 -15.82 8.98 25.45
CA ARG A 350 -16.39 7.74 24.88
C ARG A 350 -15.50 7.14 23.81
N LEU A 351 -15.35 5.83 23.84
CA LEU A 351 -14.51 5.03 22.94
C LEU A 351 -15.19 3.69 22.70
N ILE A 352 -15.47 3.38 21.43
CA ILE A 352 -16.03 2.10 21.00
C ILE A 352 -15.06 1.49 19.99
N LYS A 353 -14.42 0.39 20.38
CA LYS A 353 -13.50 -0.37 19.53
C LYS A 353 -14.19 -0.81 18.23
N GLY A 354 -13.51 -0.66 17.10
CA GLY A 354 -14.06 -0.96 15.78
C GLY A 354 -15.13 0.03 15.32
N PHE A 355 -15.27 1.19 15.98
CA PHE A 355 -16.26 2.19 15.60
C PHE A 355 -15.69 3.62 15.63
N MET A 356 -15.52 4.22 16.81
CA MET A 356 -15.10 5.62 16.94
C MET A 356 -14.64 5.98 18.36
N ILE A 357 -13.95 7.11 18.49
CA ILE A 357 -13.67 7.79 19.75
C ILE A 357 -14.25 9.21 19.73
N GLN A 358 -14.91 9.63 20.80
CA GLN A 358 -15.63 10.91 20.91
C GLN A 358 -15.08 11.76 22.05
N GLY A 359 -14.94 13.06 21.78
CA GLY A 359 -14.49 14.09 22.71
C GLY A 359 -15.11 15.44 22.39
N GLY A 360 -14.51 16.51 22.91
CA GLY A 360 -14.93 17.88 22.60
C GLY A 360 -16.06 18.40 23.49
N ASP A 361 -16.36 17.76 24.62
CA ASP A 361 -17.25 18.36 25.62
C ASP A 361 -16.47 19.38 26.45
N VAL A 362 -16.31 20.58 25.92
CA VAL A 362 -15.52 21.67 26.51
C VAL A 362 -16.16 22.31 27.74
N THR A 363 -17.37 21.89 28.15
CA THR A 363 -18.03 22.45 29.33
C THR A 363 -18.00 21.50 30.52
N ASN A 364 -18.38 20.23 30.33
CA ASN A 364 -18.49 19.27 31.43
C ASN A 364 -17.42 18.16 31.37
N GLY A 365 -16.87 17.89 30.17
CA GLY A 365 -15.84 16.87 29.97
C GLY A 365 -16.31 15.42 30.16
N ASP A 366 -17.63 15.17 30.16
CA ASP A 366 -18.22 13.85 30.36
C ASP A 366 -19.18 13.42 29.24
N GLY A 367 -19.38 14.28 28.24
CA GLY A 367 -20.24 14.06 27.08
C GLY A 367 -21.63 14.67 27.21
N THR A 368 -21.98 15.27 28.34
CA THR A 368 -23.29 15.90 28.58
C THR A 368 -23.35 17.36 28.15
N GLY A 369 -22.21 17.96 27.81
CA GLY A 369 -22.10 19.39 27.53
C GLY A 369 -21.66 19.74 26.10
N GLY A 370 -20.94 20.84 25.97
CA GLY A 370 -20.43 21.39 24.73
C GLY A 370 -21.16 22.64 24.27
N VAL A 371 -20.41 23.53 23.63
CA VAL A 371 -20.87 24.82 23.11
C VAL A 371 -20.30 25.06 21.72
N SER A 372 -20.82 26.03 20.99
CA SER A 372 -20.22 26.46 19.73
C SER A 372 -19.84 27.93 19.80
N ILE A 373 -19.00 28.36 18.87
CA ILE A 373 -18.70 29.79 18.70
C ILE A 373 -19.91 30.61 18.22
N TYR A 374 -21.02 29.93 17.90
CA TYR A 374 -22.27 30.52 17.43
C TYR A 374 -23.39 30.52 18.49
N GLY A 375 -23.09 30.07 19.72
CA GLY A 375 -24.07 29.84 20.79
C GLY A 375 -24.08 28.38 21.24
N ASP A 376 -25.17 27.91 21.84
CA ASP A 376 -25.23 26.56 22.41
C ASP A 376 -25.07 25.46 21.33
N GLN A 377 -25.73 25.64 20.18
CA GLN A 377 -25.72 24.70 19.06
C GLN A 377 -25.79 25.41 17.70
N PHE A 378 -25.45 24.71 16.62
CA PHE A 378 -25.59 25.18 15.24
C PHE A 378 -26.06 24.08 14.28
N ASP A 379 -26.68 24.54 13.18
CA ASP A 379 -27.28 23.69 12.15
C ASP A 379 -26.27 22.79 11.41
N ASP A 380 -26.78 21.67 10.87
CA ASP A 380 -26.02 20.81 9.96
C ASP A 380 -25.77 21.54 8.65
N GLU A 381 -24.49 21.70 8.28
CA GLU A 381 -24.14 22.48 7.10
C GLU A 381 -24.43 21.72 5.80
N ASN A 382 -23.91 20.50 5.66
CA ASN A 382 -24.34 19.53 4.65
C ASN A 382 -23.78 18.13 4.95
N PHE A 383 -24.25 17.13 4.19
CA PHE A 383 -23.82 15.73 4.28
C PHE A 383 -23.15 15.24 2.99
N LYS A 384 -22.42 16.12 2.28
CA LYS A 384 -21.74 15.75 1.03
C LYS A 384 -20.65 14.71 1.28
N ASP A 385 -19.90 14.89 2.35
CA ASP A 385 -18.87 13.97 2.80
C ASP A 385 -19.48 12.81 3.60
N GLN A 386 -19.03 11.60 3.29
CA GLN A 386 -19.56 10.36 3.86
C GLN A 386 -18.49 9.62 4.67
N HIS A 387 -18.93 8.86 5.67
CA HIS A 387 -18.11 8.08 6.57
C HIS A 387 -17.59 6.80 5.91
N THR A 388 -16.71 6.96 4.93
CA THR A 388 -16.29 5.90 4.00
C THR A 388 -14.99 5.21 4.40
N GLU A 389 -14.25 5.75 5.36
CA GLU A 389 -12.90 5.28 5.72
C GLU A 389 -12.55 5.61 7.18
N ARG A 390 -11.43 5.05 7.65
CA ARG A 390 -10.82 5.33 8.95
C ARG A 390 -10.25 6.75 9.01
N GLY A 391 -10.31 7.36 10.18
CA GLY A 391 -9.66 8.65 10.47
C GLY A 391 -10.47 9.87 10.03
N LEU A 392 -11.75 9.71 9.67
CA LEU A 392 -12.64 10.84 9.41
C LEU A 392 -13.11 11.47 10.72
N LEU A 393 -13.13 12.79 10.75
CA LEU A 393 -13.63 13.64 11.82
C LEU A 393 -15.07 14.09 11.52
N SER A 394 -15.98 13.91 12.47
CA SER A 394 -17.39 14.24 12.29
C SER A 394 -18.03 14.77 13.57
N MET A 395 -19.06 15.60 13.41
CA MET A 395 -19.79 16.20 14.53
C MET A 395 -20.58 15.15 15.32
N ALA A 396 -20.47 15.20 16.65
CA ALA A 396 -21.41 14.53 17.53
C ALA A 396 -22.60 15.46 17.78
N ASN A 397 -23.82 14.92 17.69
CA ASN A 397 -25.05 15.69 17.85
C ASN A 397 -26.14 14.84 18.54
N CYS A 398 -27.21 15.51 19.00
CA CYS A 398 -28.37 14.89 19.65
C CYS A 398 -29.57 14.78 18.69
N GLY A 399 -29.33 14.86 17.39
CA GLY A 399 -30.35 14.95 16.34
C GLY A 399 -30.00 16.03 15.30
N PRO A 400 -30.82 16.18 14.25
CA PRO A 400 -30.58 17.15 13.20
C PRO A 400 -30.40 18.57 13.74
N ASN A 401 -29.41 19.28 13.22
CA ASN A 401 -29.11 20.69 13.53
C ASN A 401 -28.74 20.98 15.00
N THR A 402 -28.14 20.01 15.69
CA THR A 402 -27.73 20.16 17.10
C THR A 402 -26.22 20.03 17.30
N ASN A 403 -25.43 20.49 16.32
CA ASN A 403 -23.96 20.44 16.42
C ASN A 403 -23.45 21.44 17.45
N ASN A 404 -22.38 21.09 18.18
CA ASN A 404 -21.71 21.99 19.14
C ASN A 404 -20.18 21.79 19.08
N SER A 405 -19.47 21.73 20.20
CA SER A 405 -18.02 21.44 20.26
C SER A 405 -17.70 19.95 20.19
N GLN A 406 -18.67 19.07 20.38
CA GLN A 406 -18.40 17.63 20.43
C GLN A 406 -18.18 17.03 19.04
N PHE A 407 -17.19 16.16 18.93
CA PHE A 407 -16.82 15.48 17.69
C PHE A 407 -16.38 14.05 17.97
N PHE A 408 -16.33 13.24 16.92
CA PHE A 408 -15.76 11.91 16.97
C PHE A 408 -14.80 11.65 15.80
N ILE A 409 -13.86 10.74 16.02
CA ILE A 409 -12.92 10.21 15.04
C ILE A 409 -13.27 8.76 14.77
N THR A 410 -13.42 8.40 13.50
CA THR A 410 -13.79 7.04 13.08
C THR A 410 -12.59 6.09 13.04
N PHE A 411 -12.76 4.86 13.52
CA PHE A 411 -11.76 3.79 13.38
C PHE A 411 -11.97 2.94 12.13
N VAL A 412 -13.19 2.92 11.60
CA VAL A 412 -13.57 2.17 10.39
C VAL A 412 -14.55 2.98 9.56
N ALA A 413 -14.89 2.52 8.36
CA ALA A 413 -16.01 3.08 7.61
C ALA A 413 -17.32 2.89 8.38
N THR A 414 -18.10 3.96 8.56
CA THR A 414 -19.36 3.94 9.33
C THR A 414 -20.56 4.47 8.53
N PRO A 415 -20.98 3.78 7.44
CA PRO A 415 -22.03 4.30 6.53
C PRO A 415 -23.37 4.60 7.19
N HIS A 416 -23.65 3.97 8.33
CA HIS A 416 -24.85 4.24 9.12
C HIS A 416 -24.87 5.65 9.73
N LEU A 417 -23.76 6.39 9.77
CA LEU A 417 -23.75 7.79 10.22
C LEU A 417 -24.02 8.80 9.10
N ASN A 418 -24.05 8.34 7.84
CA ASN A 418 -24.27 9.21 6.68
C ASN A 418 -25.66 9.87 6.71
N GLY A 419 -25.71 11.15 6.35
CA GLY A 419 -26.95 11.94 6.37
C GLY A 419 -27.44 12.32 7.77
N ARG A 420 -26.66 12.01 8.82
CA ARG A 420 -26.99 12.31 10.23
C ARG A 420 -25.93 13.11 10.95
N HIS A 421 -24.66 12.90 10.59
CA HIS A 421 -23.51 13.57 11.19
C HIS A 421 -22.68 14.25 10.11
N VAL A 422 -22.27 15.49 10.36
CA VAL A 422 -21.49 16.31 9.43
C VAL A 422 -20.03 15.92 9.52
N VAL A 423 -19.49 15.32 8.45
CA VAL A 423 -18.05 15.07 8.31
C VAL A 423 -17.35 16.37 7.94
N PHE A 424 -16.31 16.74 8.68
CA PHE A 424 -15.66 18.04 8.53
C PHE A 424 -14.12 17.98 8.54
N GLY A 425 -13.53 16.80 8.60
CA GLY A 425 -12.08 16.67 8.51
C GLY A 425 -11.59 15.23 8.40
N LYS A 426 -10.27 15.08 8.26
CA LYS A 426 -9.59 13.79 8.20
C LYS A 426 -8.20 13.87 8.82
N VAL A 427 -7.84 12.86 9.60
CA VAL A 427 -6.47 12.64 10.10
C VAL A 427 -5.54 12.39 8.91
N VAL A 428 -4.51 13.23 8.77
CA VAL A 428 -3.52 13.18 7.68
C VAL A 428 -2.12 12.81 8.17
N GLU A 429 -1.81 13.01 9.45
CA GLU A 429 -0.58 12.54 10.12
C GLU A 429 -0.94 12.02 11.52
N GLY A 430 -0.23 10.99 12.00
CA GLY A 430 -0.54 10.31 13.26
C GLY A 430 -1.66 9.26 13.14
N MET A 431 -1.84 8.64 11.97
CA MET A 431 -2.90 7.63 11.78
C MET A 431 -2.70 6.41 12.68
N GLU A 432 -1.45 6.05 12.95
CA GLU A 432 -1.03 4.99 13.88
C GLU A 432 -1.47 5.26 15.34
N VAL A 433 -1.67 6.53 15.72
CA VAL A 433 -2.19 6.88 17.05
C VAL A 433 -3.61 6.35 17.22
N LEU A 434 -4.39 6.24 16.14
CA LEU A 434 -5.73 5.66 16.20
C LEU A 434 -5.69 4.18 16.59
N ASP A 435 -4.64 3.44 16.23
CA ASP A 435 -4.47 2.04 16.65
C ASP A 435 -4.21 1.94 18.16
N VAL A 436 -3.44 2.89 18.72
CA VAL A 436 -3.22 2.98 20.17
C VAL A 436 -4.54 3.27 20.87
N LEU A 437 -5.26 4.30 20.43
CA LEU A 437 -6.53 4.72 21.02
C LEU A 437 -7.57 3.60 20.96
N GLU A 438 -7.77 2.98 19.80
CA GLU A 438 -8.78 1.94 19.59
C GLU A 438 -8.57 0.68 20.47
N ASN A 439 -7.33 0.42 20.87
CA ASN A 439 -6.99 -0.74 21.70
C ASN A 439 -6.96 -0.44 23.21
N LEU A 440 -7.28 0.78 23.64
CA LEU A 440 -7.42 1.08 25.06
C LEU A 440 -8.57 0.29 25.69
N GLU A 441 -8.36 -0.15 26.92
CA GLU A 441 -9.45 -0.74 27.69
C GLU A 441 -10.50 0.32 28.04
N THR A 442 -11.77 -0.05 27.90
CA THR A 442 -12.91 0.79 28.24
C THR A 442 -13.65 0.25 29.46
N SER A 443 -14.32 1.15 30.17
CA SER A 443 -15.31 0.83 31.20
C SER A 443 -16.63 0.35 30.59
N GLU A 444 -17.58 -0.07 31.42
CA GLU A 444 -18.92 -0.49 31.00
C GLU A 444 -19.71 0.62 30.30
N ASN A 445 -19.40 1.89 30.58
CA ASN A 445 -20.03 3.06 29.94
C ASN A 445 -19.25 3.54 28.70
N GLU A 446 -18.45 2.67 28.09
CA GLU A 446 -17.64 2.97 26.90
C GLU A 446 -16.61 4.10 27.11
N ARG A 447 -16.32 4.50 28.36
CA ARG A 447 -15.28 5.49 28.66
C ARG A 447 -13.90 4.82 28.75
N PRO A 448 -12.83 5.37 28.17
CA PRO A 448 -11.46 4.87 28.36
C PRO A 448 -11.09 4.74 29.85
N LYS A 449 -10.47 3.63 30.25
CA LYS A 449 -9.97 3.45 31.62
C LYS A 449 -8.74 4.31 31.91
N VAL A 450 -7.93 4.55 30.88
CA VAL A 450 -6.82 5.51 30.90
C VAL A 450 -7.33 6.78 30.23
N ASP A 451 -7.19 7.91 30.93
CA ASP A 451 -7.61 9.19 30.38
C ASP A 451 -6.83 9.51 29.10
N VAL A 452 -7.56 9.86 28.04
CA VAL A 452 -7.02 10.41 26.81
C VAL A 452 -7.33 11.91 26.81
N THR A 453 -6.31 12.75 27.00
CA THR A 453 -6.48 14.20 27.18
C THR A 453 -5.82 14.97 26.04
N ILE A 454 -6.45 16.04 25.56
CA ILE A 454 -5.85 16.96 24.60
C ILE A 454 -4.97 17.95 25.38
N GLU A 455 -3.66 17.73 25.39
CA GLU A 455 -2.68 18.59 26.10
C GLU A 455 -2.35 19.87 25.34
N GLY A 456 -2.55 19.87 24.03
CA GLY A 456 -2.30 21.02 23.18
C GLY A 456 -3.07 20.92 21.89
N CYS A 457 -3.49 22.06 21.36
CA CYS A 457 -4.17 22.12 20.06
C CYS A 457 -3.88 23.45 19.37
N GLY A 458 -4.01 23.48 18.05
CA GLY A 458 -3.79 24.71 17.29
C GLY A 458 -3.90 24.53 15.80
N THR A 459 -3.86 25.64 15.08
CA THR A 459 -3.77 25.68 13.61
C THR A 459 -2.31 25.58 13.15
N LEU A 460 -2.07 24.97 11.99
CA LEU A 460 -0.74 24.79 11.38
C LEU A 460 -0.53 25.67 10.16
#